data_AF-A0A561T158-F1
#
_entry.id   AF-A0A561T158-F1
#
_cell.length_a   1.000
_cell.length_b   1.000
_cell.length_c   1.000
_cell.angle_alpha   90.00
_cell.angle_beta   90.00
_cell.angle_gamma   90.00
#
_symmetry.space_group_name_H-M   'P 1'
#
loop_
_entity.id
_entity.type
_entity.pdbx_description
1 polymer ?
#
loop_
_entity_poly.entity_id
_entity_poly.type
_entity_poly.pdbx_seq_one_letter_code
_entity_poly.pdbx_strand_id
1 'polypeptide(L)'
;MRASSLRSACIREHAEANGESVVQVRNSPPAAPTGRQSRLWRNLALGAALAAAVLVVVLLVFAPGSTPPPPGPTPPPVATGPQFYVDPAGSDTNDGSQGRPFKTIQKALDEAEPGTTINLAPGEYREQLATQRDGAPGAPITIRGPETGQDQSGRYQATLYGTDRIVSVDHSHYVFEGFTIDGQEKLKGRQFPTDVSAITAFKQSVATDVEDGRLIYIGASDESRDITGIEIRNMFLSGAGGECVRLRNNAHDNVIADSVIQYCGMFGKKSDDTDRFEFHNGEGVYIGTSPKSDSQPMHENDASSGNQVTGNIIRTFGSECFNVKENAHDNVFENNQCSGNVESTEFDGSNIELRGHNNIVRNNTIADSEGVAIKIKSDSAEYDKGGNVVEGNRISDVAAEAFQIESDVQQGQMCGNEVQAATLGEDTPQSVGQPC
;
A
#
# COMPACT_ATOMS: atom_id res chain seq x y z
N MET A 1 -2.56 -35.73 -49.06
CA MET A 1 -3.72 -36.65 -49.10
C MET A 1 -3.22 -37.99 -48.56
N ARG A 2 -3.71 -38.65 -47.51
CA ARG A 2 -4.92 -38.59 -46.69
C ARG A 2 -4.55 -38.99 -45.25
N ALA A 3 -5.30 -38.46 -44.30
CA ALA A 3 -5.37 -38.91 -42.91
C ALA A 3 -6.35 -40.10 -42.75
N SER A 4 -6.13 -40.92 -41.72
CA SER A 4 -7.16 -41.58 -40.88
C SER A 4 -6.45 -42.29 -39.71
N SER A 5 -6.59 -41.87 -38.43
CA SER A 5 -7.66 -42.22 -37.46
C SER A 5 -7.85 -43.74 -37.29
N LEU A 6 -8.02 -44.38 -36.12
CA LEU A 6 -8.09 -44.02 -34.68
C LEU A 6 -8.35 -45.36 -33.94
N ARG A 7 -8.00 -45.43 -32.63
CA ARG A 7 -8.56 -46.27 -31.53
C ARG A 7 -7.70 -47.39 -30.90
N SER A 8 -7.26 -47.07 -29.68
CA SER A 8 -7.37 -47.80 -28.39
C SER A 8 -7.63 -49.31 -28.38
N ALA A 9 -6.79 -50.04 -27.62
CA ALA A 9 -7.26 -50.90 -26.52
C ALA A 9 -6.13 -51.24 -25.53
N CYS A 10 -6.53 -51.18 -24.26
CA CYS A 10 -5.86 -51.49 -23.00
C CYS A 10 -5.36 -52.95 -22.91
N ILE A 11 -4.16 -53.20 -22.39
CA ILE A 11 -3.79 -54.47 -21.76
C ILE A 11 -3.05 -54.17 -20.44
N ARG A 12 -3.56 -54.80 -19.37
CA ARG A 12 -3.01 -54.83 -18.02
C ARG A 12 -1.78 -55.72 -17.97
N GLU A 13 -0.76 -55.32 -17.22
CA GLU A 13 0.27 -56.23 -16.71
C GLU A 13 0.39 -56.09 -15.19
N HIS A 14 0.55 -57.24 -14.55
CA HIS A 14 0.66 -57.46 -13.12
C HIS A 14 2.14 -57.52 -12.71
N ALA A 15 2.39 -57.06 -11.48
CA ALA A 15 3.40 -57.51 -10.53
C ALA A 15 4.89 -57.31 -10.86
N GLU A 16 5.58 -56.51 -10.05
CA GLU A 16 6.46 -57.05 -9.01
C GLU A 16 6.86 -55.97 -8.00
N ALA A 17 7.00 -56.41 -6.76
CA ALA A 17 7.17 -55.60 -5.56
C ALA A 17 8.65 -55.44 -5.21
N ASN A 18 9.07 -54.22 -4.83
CA ASN A 18 10.25 -54.00 -4.02
C ASN A 18 9.83 -53.25 -2.76
N GLY A 19 9.87 -53.95 -1.63
CA GLY A 19 9.52 -53.43 -0.33
C GLY A 19 10.70 -52.73 0.33
N GLU A 20 10.51 -51.45 0.64
CA GLU A 20 11.23 -50.80 1.73
C GLU A 20 10.30 -50.67 2.94
N SER A 21 10.88 -50.95 4.10
CA SER A 21 10.20 -51.22 5.36
C SER A 21 9.80 -49.92 6.07
N VAL A 22 8.50 -49.59 6.03
CA VAL A 22 7.92 -48.57 6.91
C VAL A 22 7.67 -49.20 8.28
N VAL A 23 8.43 -48.76 9.29
CA VAL A 23 8.18 -49.07 10.70
C VAL A 23 6.89 -48.37 11.15
N GLN A 24 5.78 -49.10 11.14
CA GLN A 24 4.51 -48.70 11.74
C GLN A 24 4.55 -48.95 13.25
N VAL A 25 4.72 -47.89 14.04
CA VAL A 25 4.57 -47.94 15.50
C VAL A 25 3.07 -48.10 15.83
N ARG A 26 2.66 -49.33 16.15
CA ARG A 26 1.32 -49.61 16.71
C ARG A 26 1.28 -49.20 18.18
N ASN A 27 0.68 -48.05 18.49
CA ASN A 27 0.27 -47.75 19.86
C ASN A 27 -0.94 -48.62 20.23
N SER A 28 -0.73 -49.56 21.16
CA SER A 28 -1.83 -50.25 21.83
C SER A 28 -2.31 -49.40 23.01
N PRO A 29 -3.63 -49.22 23.24
CA PRO A 29 -4.12 -48.51 24.41
C PRO A 29 -3.89 -49.36 25.68
N PRO A 30 -3.58 -48.73 26.84
CA PRO A 30 -3.36 -49.46 28.08
C PRO A 30 -4.67 -50.03 28.64
N ALA A 31 -4.55 -51.17 29.31
CA ALA A 31 -5.64 -51.90 29.96
C ALA A 31 -6.30 -51.08 31.09
N ALA A 32 -7.62 -51.25 31.22
CA ALA A 32 -8.44 -50.59 32.25
C ALA A 32 -8.08 -51.07 33.67
N PRO A 33 -8.00 -50.17 34.67
CA PRO A 33 -7.71 -50.55 36.05
C PRO A 33 -8.94 -51.15 36.76
N THR A 34 -8.69 -52.18 37.54
CA THR A 34 -9.69 -52.96 38.29
C THR A 34 -10.24 -52.22 39.51
N GLY A 35 -11.57 -52.04 39.53
CA GLY A 35 -12.51 -52.32 40.64
C GLY A 35 -12.38 -51.71 42.05
N ARG A 36 -11.26 -51.15 42.51
CA ARG A 36 -11.13 -50.78 43.94
C ARG A 36 -10.51 -49.40 44.26
N GLN A 37 -9.98 -48.67 43.27
CA GLN A 37 -9.44 -47.31 43.48
C GLN A 37 -10.40 -46.14 43.12
N SER A 38 -11.61 -46.43 42.63
CA SER A 38 -12.53 -45.41 42.11
C SER A 38 -13.39 -44.67 43.15
N ARG A 39 -13.28 -45.01 44.44
CA ARG A 39 -14.10 -44.36 45.50
C ARG A 39 -13.38 -43.23 46.24
N LEU A 40 -12.04 -43.26 46.36
CA LEU A 40 -11.31 -42.18 47.02
C LEU A 40 -11.19 -40.92 46.14
N TRP A 41 -11.02 -41.10 44.82
CA TRP A 41 -10.85 -40.00 43.87
C TRP A 41 -12.17 -39.27 43.57
N ARG A 42 -13.32 -39.96 43.65
CA ARG A 42 -14.64 -39.34 43.52
C ARG A 42 -14.96 -38.38 44.68
N ASN A 43 -14.51 -38.69 45.91
CA ASN A 43 -14.81 -37.85 47.07
C ASN A 43 -13.92 -36.60 47.16
N LEU A 44 -12.68 -36.65 46.63
CA LEU A 44 -11.80 -35.49 46.50
C LEU A 44 -12.25 -34.53 45.37
N ALA A 45 -12.73 -35.07 44.25
CA ALA A 45 -13.25 -34.26 43.13
C ALA A 45 -14.56 -33.51 43.49
N LEU A 46 -15.44 -34.12 44.32
CA LEU A 46 -16.66 -33.45 44.80
C LEU A 46 -16.38 -32.34 45.83
N GLY A 47 -15.33 -32.46 46.64
CA GLY A 47 -14.93 -31.42 47.60
C GLY A 47 -14.34 -30.17 46.92
N ALA A 48 -13.54 -30.35 45.87
CA ALA A 48 -12.96 -29.25 45.10
C ALA A 48 -14.00 -28.49 44.26
N ALA A 49 -14.99 -29.21 43.70
CA ALA A 49 -16.07 -28.61 42.91
C ALA A 49 -17.02 -27.74 43.77
N LEU A 50 -17.30 -28.13 45.03
CA LEU A 50 -18.10 -27.31 45.95
C LEU A 50 -17.35 -26.07 46.46
N ALA A 51 -16.04 -26.15 46.69
CA ALA A 51 -15.23 -25.00 47.09
C ALA A 51 -15.09 -23.94 45.96
N ALA A 52 -14.96 -24.39 44.71
CA ALA A 52 -14.92 -23.50 43.54
C ALA A 52 -16.29 -22.83 43.26
N ALA A 53 -17.40 -23.56 43.43
CA ALA A 53 -18.74 -23.00 43.23
C ALA A 53 -19.10 -21.94 44.29
N VAL A 54 -18.68 -22.12 45.55
CA VAL A 54 -18.92 -21.13 46.62
C VAL A 54 -18.05 -19.88 46.43
N LEU A 55 -16.81 -20.01 45.91
CA LEU A 55 -15.95 -18.86 45.62
C LEU A 55 -16.48 -17.99 44.46
N VAL A 56 -17.07 -18.62 43.43
CA VAL A 56 -17.68 -17.91 42.28
C VAL A 56 -18.97 -17.18 42.71
N VAL A 57 -19.77 -17.77 43.61
CA VAL A 57 -20.99 -17.12 44.12
C VAL A 57 -20.66 -15.96 45.08
N VAL A 58 -19.60 -16.05 45.89
CA VAL A 58 -19.17 -14.95 46.77
C VAL A 58 -18.59 -13.76 45.98
N LEU A 59 -17.92 -14.01 44.85
CA LEU A 59 -17.41 -12.93 43.97
C LEU A 59 -18.52 -12.25 43.13
N LEU A 60 -19.64 -12.92 42.87
CA LEU A 60 -20.78 -12.34 42.13
C LEU A 60 -21.74 -11.53 43.01
N VAL A 61 -21.68 -11.68 44.35
CA VAL A 61 -22.63 -11.01 45.28
C VAL A 61 -22.06 -9.74 45.92
N PHE A 62 -20.76 -9.45 45.78
CA PHE A 62 -20.12 -8.26 46.37
C PHE A 62 -19.31 -7.42 45.38
N ALA A 63 -19.72 -7.33 44.12
CA ALA A 63 -19.24 -6.26 43.25
C ALA A 63 -19.90 -4.94 43.69
N PRO A 64 -19.16 -3.92 44.18
CA PRO A 64 -19.74 -2.60 44.37
C PRO A 64 -20.21 -2.11 43.00
N GLY A 65 -21.50 -1.77 42.88
CA GLY A 65 -22.09 -1.29 41.64
C GLY A 65 -21.34 -0.06 41.15
N SER A 66 -20.54 -0.22 40.10
CA SER A 66 -19.96 0.89 39.36
C SER A 66 -21.10 1.61 38.65
N THR A 67 -21.47 2.78 39.16
CA THR A 67 -22.33 3.70 38.42
C THR A 67 -21.65 3.99 37.08
N PRO A 68 -22.35 3.82 35.93
CA PRO A 68 -21.77 4.20 34.65
C PRO A 68 -21.38 5.68 34.71
N PRO A 69 -20.21 6.06 34.16
CA PRO A 69 -19.81 7.46 34.12
C PRO A 69 -20.91 8.26 33.40
N PRO A 70 -21.17 9.50 33.81
CA PRO A 70 -22.13 10.35 33.12
C PRO A 70 -21.77 10.42 31.64
N PRO A 71 -22.76 10.41 30.72
CA PRO A 71 -22.48 10.58 29.30
C PRO A 71 -21.67 11.86 29.12
N GLY A 72 -20.52 11.74 28.45
CA GLY A 72 -19.70 12.90 28.09
C GLY A 72 -20.53 13.91 27.30
N PRO A 73 -20.09 15.19 27.23
CA PRO A 73 -20.74 16.17 26.39
C PRO A 73 -20.87 15.57 24.97
N THR A 74 -22.09 15.60 24.44
CA THR A 74 -22.35 15.16 23.06
C THR A 74 -21.40 15.95 22.16
N PRO A 75 -20.59 15.28 21.30
CA PRO A 75 -19.75 16.01 20.37
C PRO A 75 -20.64 16.97 19.58
N PRO A 76 -20.20 18.23 19.35
CA PRO A 76 -20.97 19.16 18.55
C PRO A 76 -21.30 18.48 17.22
N PRO A 77 -22.50 18.71 16.64
CA PRO A 77 -22.79 18.23 15.31
C PRO A 77 -21.68 18.70 14.39
N VAL A 78 -21.02 17.78 13.68
CA VAL A 78 -20.10 18.14 12.60
C VAL A 78 -20.92 19.04 11.68
N ALA A 79 -20.55 20.31 11.60
CA ALA A 79 -21.17 21.23 10.67
C ALA A 79 -20.91 20.63 9.28
N THR A 80 -21.95 20.11 8.64
CA THR A 80 -21.84 19.63 7.26
C THR A 80 -21.57 20.86 6.42
N GLY A 81 -20.32 21.07 6.02
CA GLY A 81 -19.96 22.15 5.12
C GLY A 81 -20.71 22.04 3.79
N PRO A 82 -20.55 23.03 2.90
CA PRO A 82 -21.26 23.08 1.63
C PRO A 82 -21.15 21.77 0.85
N GLN A 83 -22.23 21.37 0.20
CA GLN A 83 -22.27 20.15 -0.63
C GLN A 83 -22.34 20.56 -2.09
N PHE A 84 -21.35 20.16 -2.87
CA PHE A 84 -21.39 20.23 -4.32
C PHE A 84 -21.54 18.85 -4.92
N TYR A 85 -22.25 18.79 -6.04
CA TYR A 85 -22.46 17.60 -6.82
C TYR A 85 -21.90 17.83 -8.21
N VAL A 86 -21.13 16.87 -8.69
CA VAL A 86 -20.52 16.89 -10.02
C VAL A 86 -21.01 15.67 -10.78
N ASP A 87 -21.49 15.91 -11.99
CA ASP A 87 -21.94 14.87 -12.91
C ASP A 87 -21.46 15.27 -14.32
N PRO A 88 -20.75 14.41 -15.06
CA PRO A 88 -20.25 14.76 -16.39
C PRO A 88 -21.36 15.08 -17.40
N ALA A 89 -22.62 14.70 -17.13
CA ALA A 89 -23.81 15.10 -17.89
C ALA A 89 -24.41 16.46 -17.45
N GLY A 90 -23.88 17.08 -16.39
CA GLY A 90 -24.29 18.38 -15.85
C GLY A 90 -23.79 19.59 -16.66
N SER A 91 -23.71 20.75 -15.99
CA SER A 91 -23.23 22.00 -16.60
C SER A 91 -22.50 22.88 -15.58
N ASP A 92 -21.37 23.47 -15.97
CA ASP A 92 -20.63 24.41 -15.11
C ASP A 92 -21.31 25.78 -14.94
N THR A 93 -22.44 25.99 -15.63
CA THR A 93 -23.33 27.13 -15.39
C THR A 93 -24.43 26.82 -14.37
N ASN A 94 -24.50 25.59 -13.87
CA ASN A 94 -25.37 25.23 -12.76
C ASN A 94 -24.81 25.73 -11.42
N ASP A 95 -25.55 25.49 -10.34
CA ASP A 95 -25.21 25.95 -8.99
C ASP A 95 -24.52 24.88 -8.12
N GLY A 96 -24.21 23.70 -8.69
CA GLY A 96 -23.56 22.60 -7.98
C GLY A 96 -24.49 21.84 -7.04
N SER A 97 -25.79 22.13 -7.01
CA SER A 97 -26.76 21.36 -6.23
C SER A 97 -27.01 19.98 -6.83
N GLN A 98 -27.55 19.05 -6.05
CA GLN A 98 -27.86 17.69 -6.54
C GLN A 98 -28.80 17.69 -7.76
N GLY A 99 -29.74 18.64 -7.82
CA GLY A 99 -30.68 18.76 -8.94
C GLY A 99 -30.10 19.48 -10.16
N ARG A 100 -29.01 20.24 -9.97
CA ARG A 100 -28.30 20.99 -11.01
C ARG A 100 -26.79 20.89 -10.73
N PRO A 101 -26.18 19.71 -10.99
CA PRO A 101 -24.78 19.49 -10.68
C PRO A 101 -23.88 20.28 -11.62
N PHE A 102 -22.68 20.60 -11.14
CA PHE A 102 -21.58 21.05 -12.00
C PHE A 102 -21.19 19.93 -12.97
N LYS A 103 -20.59 20.29 -14.11
CA LYS A 103 -20.10 19.31 -15.07
C LYS A 103 -18.72 18.79 -14.68
N THR A 104 -17.85 19.70 -14.25
CA THR A 104 -16.43 19.44 -14.04
C THR A 104 -16.07 19.44 -12.56
N ILE A 105 -15.09 18.61 -12.20
CA ILE A 105 -14.55 18.57 -10.84
C ILE A 105 -13.82 19.88 -10.56
N GLN A 106 -13.08 20.41 -11.54
CA GLN A 106 -12.38 21.67 -11.37
C GLN A 106 -13.33 22.83 -11.06
N LYS A 107 -14.50 22.91 -11.71
CA LYS A 107 -15.49 23.95 -11.36
C LYS A 107 -15.93 23.86 -9.90
N ALA A 108 -16.11 22.66 -9.38
CA ALA A 108 -16.46 22.49 -7.96
C ALA A 108 -15.31 22.91 -7.03
N LEU A 109 -14.05 22.64 -7.42
CA LEU A 109 -12.87 23.09 -6.68
C LEU A 109 -12.70 24.62 -6.70
N ASP A 110 -13.02 25.27 -7.81
CA ASP A 110 -12.98 26.73 -7.94
C ASP A 110 -13.98 27.43 -7.00
N GLU A 111 -15.09 26.76 -6.66
CA GLU A 111 -16.14 27.28 -5.77
C GLU A 111 -16.01 26.78 -4.32
N ALA A 112 -15.17 25.77 -4.06
CA ALA A 112 -15.10 25.10 -2.76
C ALA A 112 -14.43 25.98 -1.69
N GLU A 113 -15.03 26.00 -0.51
CA GLU A 113 -14.49 26.63 0.70
C GLU A 113 -14.08 25.54 1.71
N PRO A 114 -13.28 25.86 2.75
CA PRO A 114 -12.97 24.91 3.81
C PRO A 114 -14.23 24.20 4.36
N GLY A 115 -14.18 22.87 4.40
CA GLY A 115 -15.29 22.01 4.81
C GLY A 115 -16.25 21.60 3.69
N THR A 116 -16.09 22.10 2.46
CA THR A 116 -16.89 21.68 1.31
C THR A 116 -16.68 20.19 1.01
N THR A 117 -17.76 19.48 0.70
CA THR A 117 -17.72 18.13 0.13
C THR A 117 -18.21 18.17 -1.32
N ILE A 118 -17.38 17.69 -2.24
CA ILE A 118 -17.64 17.54 -3.66
C ILE A 118 -17.96 16.06 -3.93
N ASN A 119 -19.21 15.78 -4.27
CA ASN A 119 -19.75 14.44 -4.49
C ASN A 119 -19.77 14.13 -5.98
N LEU A 120 -18.99 13.14 -6.42
CA LEU A 120 -18.92 12.71 -7.81
C LEU A 120 -20.03 11.70 -8.11
N ALA A 121 -20.80 11.96 -9.16
CA ALA A 121 -21.67 10.96 -9.77
C ALA A 121 -20.83 9.93 -10.54
N PRO A 122 -21.36 8.71 -10.75
CA PRO A 122 -20.74 7.75 -11.67
C PRO A 122 -20.56 8.35 -13.07
N GLY A 123 -19.40 8.11 -13.67
CA GLY A 123 -19.07 8.64 -14.98
C GLY A 123 -17.56 8.83 -15.19
N GLU A 124 -17.24 9.43 -16.32
CA GLU A 124 -15.86 9.68 -16.75
C GLU A 124 -15.59 11.17 -16.81
N TYR A 125 -14.54 11.58 -16.10
CA TYR A 125 -14.07 12.94 -16.01
C TYR A 125 -12.74 13.02 -16.76
N ARG A 126 -12.60 14.00 -17.67
CA ARG A 126 -11.39 14.17 -18.50
C ARG A 126 -10.81 15.55 -18.22
N GLU A 127 -10.04 15.61 -17.15
CA GLU A 127 -9.59 16.87 -16.53
C GLU A 127 -8.19 16.70 -15.94
N GLN A 128 -7.47 17.81 -15.83
CA GLN A 128 -6.32 17.93 -14.94
C GLN A 128 -6.75 18.83 -13.79
N LEU A 129 -6.68 18.33 -12.57
CA LEU A 129 -7.15 19.03 -11.38
C LEU A 129 -6.00 19.81 -10.74
N ALA A 130 -6.33 21.01 -10.27
CA ALA A 130 -5.48 21.79 -9.38
C ALA A 130 -6.30 22.24 -8.17
N THR A 131 -5.79 21.96 -6.97
CA THR A 131 -6.34 22.54 -5.74
C THR A 131 -6.26 24.07 -5.78
N GLN A 132 -7.24 24.76 -5.22
CA GLN A 132 -7.41 26.21 -5.42
C GLN A 132 -7.20 27.04 -4.16
N ARG A 133 -7.38 26.45 -2.98
CA ARG A 133 -7.18 27.09 -1.67
C ARG A 133 -7.07 26.03 -0.59
N ASP A 134 -6.49 26.38 0.54
CA ASP A 134 -6.43 25.46 1.68
C ASP A 134 -7.84 25.10 2.17
N GLY A 135 -8.01 23.86 2.60
CA GLY A 135 -9.01 23.55 3.61
C GLY A 135 -8.56 24.06 4.98
N ALA A 136 -9.16 23.54 6.05
CA ALA A 136 -8.70 23.81 7.40
C ALA A 136 -8.62 22.52 8.23
N PRO A 137 -7.79 22.47 9.30
CA PRO A 137 -7.84 21.37 10.26
C PRO A 137 -9.28 21.17 10.77
N GLY A 138 -9.80 19.96 10.64
CA GLY A 138 -11.19 19.62 11.00
C GLY A 138 -12.28 20.10 10.03
N ALA A 139 -11.91 20.83 8.97
CA ALA A 139 -12.77 21.22 7.86
C ALA A 139 -12.02 21.11 6.52
N PRO A 140 -11.58 19.91 6.12
CA PRO A 140 -10.90 19.72 4.85
C PRO A 140 -11.85 19.93 3.66
N ILE A 141 -11.29 20.24 2.50
CA ILE A 141 -12.05 20.16 1.24
C ILE A 141 -12.01 18.71 0.77
N THR A 142 -13.18 18.07 0.65
CA THR A 142 -13.29 16.64 0.34
C THR A 142 -13.83 16.43 -1.06
N ILE A 143 -13.13 15.65 -1.88
CA ILE A 143 -13.62 15.09 -3.14
C ILE A 143 -13.92 13.62 -2.90
N ARG A 144 -15.18 13.22 -3.12
CA ARG A 144 -15.61 11.86 -2.85
C ARG A 144 -16.37 11.24 -4.02
N GLY A 145 -16.00 10.02 -4.39
CA GLY A 145 -16.74 9.22 -5.36
C GLY A 145 -17.53 8.05 -4.77
N PRO A 146 -18.19 7.27 -5.65
CA PRO A 146 -19.11 6.20 -5.29
C PRO A 146 -18.46 4.81 -5.25
N GLU A 147 -17.12 4.70 -5.29
CA GLU A 147 -16.41 3.41 -5.39
C GLU A 147 -16.73 2.46 -4.23
N THR A 148 -16.65 1.16 -4.51
CA THR A 148 -16.83 0.09 -3.53
C THR A 148 -15.80 -1.02 -3.74
N GLY A 149 -15.55 -1.84 -2.72
CA GLY A 149 -14.63 -2.98 -2.84
C GLY A 149 -13.18 -2.58 -3.13
N GLN A 150 -12.36 -3.50 -3.63
CA GLN A 150 -10.96 -3.26 -4.01
C GLN A 150 -10.63 -3.76 -5.42
N ASP A 151 -11.55 -4.50 -6.06
CA ASP A 151 -11.38 -5.03 -7.41
C ASP A 151 -11.99 -4.11 -8.47
N GLN A 152 -11.60 -4.31 -9.73
CA GLN A 152 -12.09 -3.49 -10.85
C GLN A 152 -13.63 -3.46 -11.00
N SER A 153 -14.37 -4.42 -10.44
CA SER A 153 -15.84 -4.48 -10.58
C SER A 153 -16.57 -3.51 -9.66
N GLY A 154 -16.03 -3.28 -8.46
CA GLY A 154 -16.50 -2.24 -7.54
C GLY A 154 -15.84 -0.88 -7.79
N ARG A 155 -14.77 -0.89 -8.58
CA ARG A 155 -13.97 0.26 -8.97
C ARG A 155 -14.35 0.79 -10.37
N TYR A 156 -13.76 1.90 -10.82
CA TYR A 156 -14.09 2.59 -12.09
C TYR A 156 -15.54 3.12 -12.22
N GLN A 157 -16.23 3.35 -11.11
CA GLN A 157 -17.56 3.97 -11.11
C GLN A 157 -17.49 5.46 -11.41
N ALA A 158 -16.57 6.18 -10.78
CA ALA A 158 -16.21 7.56 -11.12
C ALA A 158 -14.72 7.59 -11.46
N THR A 159 -14.41 7.78 -12.75
CA THR A 159 -13.03 7.67 -13.25
C THR A 159 -12.55 9.01 -13.77
N LEU A 160 -11.47 9.52 -13.17
CA LEU A 160 -10.73 10.67 -13.66
C LEU A 160 -9.60 10.20 -14.58
N TYR A 161 -9.65 10.66 -15.83
CA TYR A 161 -8.60 10.52 -16.82
C TYR A 161 -7.89 11.85 -17.04
N GLY A 162 -6.58 11.80 -17.22
CA GLY A 162 -5.73 12.95 -17.53
C GLY A 162 -4.33 12.51 -17.97
N THR A 163 -3.50 13.46 -18.38
CA THR A 163 -2.08 13.24 -18.73
C THR A 163 -1.19 14.17 -17.91
N ASP A 164 0.13 14.03 -17.97
CA ASP A 164 1.09 14.81 -17.19
C ASP A 164 0.81 14.74 -15.68
N ARG A 165 0.29 15.78 -15.02
CA ARG A 165 -0.10 15.73 -13.61
C ARG A 165 -1.62 15.74 -13.53
N ILE A 166 -2.23 14.60 -13.22
CA ILE A 166 -3.69 14.48 -13.22
C ILE A 166 -4.30 15.23 -12.05
N VAL A 167 -3.68 15.17 -10.87
CA VAL A 167 -4.07 15.98 -9.69
C VAL A 167 -2.85 16.68 -9.12
N SER A 168 -2.82 18.00 -9.23
CA SER A 168 -1.82 18.88 -8.62
C SER A 168 -2.36 19.42 -7.29
N VAL A 169 -1.69 19.07 -6.20
CA VAL A 169 -2.06 19.44 -4.82
C VAL A 169 -1.03 20.42 -4.29
N ASP A 170 -1.40 21.68 -4.23
CA ASP A 170 -0.56 22.81 -3.80
C ASP A 170 -1.14 23.57 -2.62
N HIS A 171 -2.20 23.03 -2.01
CA HIS A 171 -2.90 23.59 -0.87
C HIS A 171 -3.19 22.47 0.14
N SER A 172 -3.18 22.81 1.43
CA SER A 172 -3.30 21.89 2.56
C SER A 172 -4.75 21.49 2.85
N HIS A 173 -4.93 20.44 3.64
CA HIS A 173 -6.23 19.97 4.16
C HIS A 173 -7.23 19.58 3.07
N TYR A 174 -6.80 18.69 2.18
CA TYR A 174 -7.67 18.04 1.19
C TYR A 174 -7.87 16.57 1.49
N VAL A 175 -9.04 16.06 1.12
CA VAL A 175 -9.36 14.65 1.14
C VAL A 175 -9.73 14.20 -0.26
N PHE A 176 -9.07 13.16 -0.76
CA PHE A 176 -9.44 12.43 -1.96
C PHE A 176 -9.94 11.05 -1.56
N GLU A 177 -11.22 10.75 -1.84
CA GLU A 177 -11.86 9.54 -1.33
C GLU A 177 -12.70 8.80 -2.38
N GLY A 178 -12.45 7.52 -2.57
CA GLY A 178 -13.45 6.64 -3.20
C GLY A 178 -13.76 6.98 -4.65
N PHE A 179 -12.78 7.41 -5.45
CA PHE A 179 -12.88 7.47 -6.92
C PHE A 179 -11.63 6.86 -7.58
N THR A 180 -11.72 6.59 -8.88
CA THR A 180 -10.60 6.06 -9.67
C THR A 180 -9.85 7.19 -10.37
N ILE A 181 -8.51 7.13 -10.38
CA ILE A 181 -7.67 7.89 -11.31
C ILE A 181 -6.95 6.89 -12.20
N ASP A 182 -7.12 7.01 -13.50
CA ASP A 182 -6.47 6.17 -14.50
C ASP A 182 -5.68 7.04 -15.48
N GLY A 183 -4.36 6.85 -15.52
CA GLY A 183 -3.47 7.64 -16.36
C GLY A 183 -3.37 7.16 -17.82
N GLN A 184 -3.96 6.01 -18.17
CA GLN A 184 -3.82 5.42 -19.51
C GLN A 184 -5.16 5.17 -20.20
N GLU A 185 -5.95 6.24 -20.44
CA GLU A 185 -7.27 6.13 -21.09
C GLU A 185 -7.23 5.33 -22.42
N LYS A 186 -6.16 5.47 -23.21
CA LYS A 186 -6.00 4.74 -24.49
C LYS A 186 -5.89 3.23 -24.31
N LEU A 187 -5.55 2.76 -23.11
CA LEU A 187 -5.48 1.33 -22.76
C LEU A 187 -6.78 0.79 -22.16
N LYS A 188 -7.83 1.60 -22.08
CA LYS A 188 -9.11 1.18 -21.52
C LYS A 188 -9.63 -0.10 -22.18
N GLY A 189 -10.03 -1.06 -21.35
CA GLY A 189 -10.55 -2.36 -21.79
C GLY A 189 -9.46 -3.37 -22.21
N ARG A 190 -8.19 -2.99 -22.17
CA ARG A 190 -7.08 -3.95 -22.26
C ARG A 190 -6.95 -4.69 -20.94
N GLN A 191 -6.70 -6.00 -21.00
CA GLN A 191 -6.33 -6.77 -19.83
C GLN A 191 -4.84 -6.57 -19.56
N PHE A 192 -4.50 -6.13 -18.36
CA PHE A 192 -3.11 -5.98 -17.95
C PHE A 192 -2.63 -7.31 -17.34
N PRO A 193 -1.37 -7.71 -17.61
CA PRO A 193 -0.81 -8.90 -16.98
C PRO A 193 -0.65 -8.69 -15.48
N THR A 194 -0.78 -9.78 -14.73
CA THR A 194 -0.57 -9.80 -13.26
C THR A 194 0.73 -10.46 -12.86
N ASP A 195 1.32 -11.23 -13.78
CA ASP A 195 2.61 -11.91 -13.61
C ASP A 195 3.74 -10.94 -13.92
N VAL A 196 4.65 -10.76 -12.96
CA VAL A 196 5.80 -9.84 -13.04
C VAL A 196 6.63 -10.08 -14.30
N SER A 197 6.89 -11.34 -14.65
CA SER A 197 7.67 -11.73 -15.83
C SER A 197 7.06 -11.29 -17.17
N ALA A 198 5.76 -10.96 -17.21
CA ALA A 198 5.08 -10.54 -18.44
C ALA A 198 4.96 -9.01 -18.58
N ILE A 199 5.23 -8.25 -17.51
CA ILE A 199 4.98 -6.80 -17.45
C ILE A 199 5.85 -6.03 -18.44
N THR A 200 7.17 -6.28 -18.47
CA THR A 200 8.10 -5.53 -19.32
C THR A 200 7.71 -5.65 -20.79
N ALA A 201 7.47 -6.89 -21.26
CA ALA A 201 7.02 -7.14 -22.62
C ALA A 201 5.66 -6.48 -22.91
N PHE A 202 4.74 -6.48 -21.94
CA PHE A 202 3.47 -5.79 -22.07
C PHE A 202 3.63 -4.27 -22.20
N LYS A 203 4.37 -3.62 -21.30
CA LYS A 203 4.63 -2.17 -21.33
C LYS A 203 5.27 -1.77 -22.66
N GLN A 204 6.26 -2.53 -23.14
CA GLN A 204 6.87 -2.33 -24.46
C GLN A 204 5.86 -2.49 -25.61
N SER A 205 4.93 -3.45 -25.51
CA SER A 205 3.90 -3.66 -26.55
C SER A 205 2.86 -2.53 -26.63
N VAL A 206 2.68 -1.76 -25.56
CA VAL A 206 1.72 -0.65 -25.49
C VAL A 206 2.39 0.72 -25.51
N ALA A 207 3.71 0.79 -25.68
CA ALA A 207 4.49 2.02 -25.51
C ALA A 207 4.04 3.19 -26.40
N THR A 208 3.41 2.94 -27.55
CA THR A 208 2.88 4.01 -28.43
C THR A 208 1.58 4.62 -27.94
N ASP A 209 0.86 3.93 -27.05
CA ASP A 209 -0.43 4.32 -26.51
C ASP A 209 -0.30 4.88 -25.07
N VAL A 210 0.88 4.79 -24.47
CA VAL A 210 1.14 5.22 -23.10
C VAL A 210 1.57 6.69 -23.05
N GLU A 211 1.01 7.44 -22.10
CA GLU A 211 1.40 8.81 -21.79
C GLU A 211 2.24 8.84 -20.50
N ASP A 212 3.26 9.71 -20.44
CA ASP A 212 3.98 10.01 -19.19
C ASP A 212 3.06 10.80 -18.24
N GLY A 213 3.26 10.64 -16.93
CA GLY A 213 2.50 11.40 -15.94
C GLY A 213 2.38 10.77 -14.56
N ARG A 214 1.90 11.57 -13.61
CA ARG A 214 1.67 11.24 -12.20
C ARG A 214 0.19 11.39 -11.88
N LEU A 215 -0.35 10.47 -11.08
CA LEU A 215 -1.77 10.47 -10.76
C LEU A 215 -2.08 11.55 -9.72
N ILE A 216 -1.30 11.60 -8.62
CA ILE A 216 -1.42 12.64 -7.60
C ILE A 216 -0.03 13.18 -7.26
N TYR A 217 0.11 14.51 -7.32
CA TYR A 217 1.35 15.22 -7.05
C TYR A 217 1.12 16.26 -5.94
N ILE A 218 1.60 15.96 -4.74
CA ILE A 218 1.60 16.85 -3.58
C ILE A 218 2.86 17.72 -3.59
N GLY A 219 2.65 19.03 -3.49
CA GLY A 219 3.67 20.04 -3.70
C GLY A 219 4.02 20.22 -5.19
N ALA A 220 3.06 20.14 -6.10
CA ALA A 220 3.28 20.14 -7.55
C ALA A 220 3.89 21.44 -8.10
N SER A 221 3.56 22.60 -7.56
CA SER A 221 4.17 23.88 -7.89
C SER A 221 5.63 23.94 -7.42
N ASP A 222 6.47 24.69 -8.12
CA ASP A 222 7.84 24.92 -7.64
C ASP A 222 7.89 25.89 -6.45
N GLU A 223 6.77 26.61 -6.21
CA GLU A 223 6.60 27.59 -5.14
C GLU A 223 5.88 27.03 -3.91
N SER A 224 5.17 25.90 -4.01
CA SER A 224 4.46 25.31 -2.87
C SER A 224 5.41 24.73 -1.85
N ARG A 225 5.12 24.89 -0.56
CA ARG A 225 5.94 24.40 0.55
C ARG A 225 5.05 23.89 1.67
N ASP A 226 5.57 22.95 2.44
CA ASP A 226 5.00 22.52 3.71
C ASP A 226 3.52 22.08 3.59
N ILE A 227 3.20 21.38 2.50
CA ILE A 227 1.82 20.91 2.24
C ILE A 227 1.48 19.79 3.23
N THR A 228 0.38 19.98 3.95
CA THR A 228 0.01 19.11 5.08
C THR A 228 -1.47 18.79 5.15
N GLY A 229 -1.80 17.74 5.92
CA GLY A 229 -3.18 17.31 6.16
C GLY A 229 -3.89 16.83 4.90
N ILE A 230 -3.14 16.36 3.90
CA ILE A 230 -3.71 15.67 2.74
C ILE A 230 -4.04 14.24 3.12
N GLU A 231 -5.25 13.79 2.80
CA GLU A 231 -5.68 12.40 2.95
C GLU A 231 -6.06 11.82 1.59
N ILE A 232 -5.34 10.80 1.14
CA ILE A 232 -5.67 9.99 -0.03
C ILE A 232 -6.18 8.65 0.52
N ARG A 233 -7.50 8.43 0.52
CA ARG A 233 -8.08 7.25 1.16
C ARG A 233 -9.08 6.50 0.30
N ASN A 234 -9.10 5.17 0.39
CA ASN A 234 -10.04 4.34 -0.39
C ASN A 234 -10.01 4.67 -1.91
N MET A 235 -8.87 5.09 -2.43
CA MET A 235 -8.69 5.45 -3.84
C MET A 235 -8.33 4.21 -4.67
N PHE A 236 -8.59 4.29 -5.98
CA PHE A 236 -8.06 3.33 -6.95
C PHE A 236 -7.19 4.09 -7.96
N LEU A 237 -5.88 3.97 -7.82
CA LEU A 237 -4.88 4.68 -8.60
C LEU A 237 -4.21 3.68 -9.54
N SER A 238 -4.40 3.84 -10.84
CA SER A 238 -3.96 2.86 -11.83
C SER A 238 -3.31 3.51 -13.04
N GLY A 239 -2.27 2.89 -13.60
CA GLY A 239 -1.75 3.28 -14.90
C GLY A 239 -1.00 4.62 -14.90
N ALA A 240 -0.18 4.89 -13.89
CA ALA A 240 0.68 6.09 -13.96
C ALA A 240 1.74 5.91 -15.06
N GLY A 241 2.00 6.96 -15.84
CA GLY A 241 3.12 6.96 -16.78
C GLY A 241 4.46 6.88 -16.05
N GLY A 242 4.61 7.70 -15.01
CA GLY A 242 5.70 7.70 -14.05
C GLY A 242 5.27 7.21 -12.67
N GLU A 243 5.63 7.95 -11.63
CA GLU A 243 5.25 7.64 -10.24
C GLU A 243 3.74 7.80 -10.05
N CYS A 244 3.11 6.91 -9.28
CA CYS A 244 1.67 7.00 -9.00
C CYS A 244 1.35 8.18 -8.07
N VAL A 245 2.05 8.29 -6.93
CA VAL A 245 1.88 9.37 -5.96
C VAL A 245 3.24 9.99 -5.62
N ARG A 246 3.34 11.31 -5.71
CA ARG A 246 4.58 12.07 -5.47
C ARG A 246 4.37 13.12 -4.37
N LEU A 247 5.24 13.14 -3.35
CA LEU A 247 5.25 14.12 -2.25
C LEU A 247 6.59 14.84 -2.23
N ARG A 248 6.61 16.16 -2.44
CA ARG A 248 7.83 16.98 -2.40
C ARG A 248 7.64 18.27 -1.62
N ASN A 249 8.71 19.06 -1.57
CA ASN A 249 8.71 20.43 -1.06
C ASN A 249 8.32 20.50 0.43
N ASN A 250 8.93 19.65 1.27
CA ASN A 250 8.59 19.49 2.69
C ASN A 250 7.14 19.06 2.93
N ALA A 251 6.52 18.31 2.03
CA ALA A 251 5.18 17.76 2.31
C ALA A 251 5.23 16.91 3.59
N HIS A 252 4.38 17.23 4.56
CA HIS A 252 4.44 16.63 5.89
C HIS A 252 3.09 16.32 6.52
N ASP A 253 3.05 15.32 7.41
CA ASP A 253 1.83 14.89 8.13
C ASP A 253 0.65 14.57 7.19
N ASN A 254 0.92 13.98 6.04
CA ASN A 254 -0.08 13.52 5.08
C ASN A 254 -0.35 12.02 5.24
N VAL A 255 -1.52 11.56 4.82
CA VAL A 255 -1.96 10.16 4.94
C VAL A 255 -2.37 9.60 3.58
N ILE A 256 -1.81 8.44 3.23
CA ILE A 256 -2.24 7.60 2.11
C ILE A 256 -2.72 6.28 2.68
N ALA A 257 -4.04 6.04 2.67
CA ALA A 257 -4.64 4.93 3.39
C ALA A 257 -5.61 4.10 2.56
N ASP A 258 -5.71 2.80 2.86
CA ASP A 258 -6.77 1.90 2.41
C ASP A 258 -7.05 1.93 0.89
N SER A 259 -6.03 2.24 0.09
CA SER A 259 -6.14 2.45 -1.35
C SER A 259 -5.52 1.30 -2.14
N VAL A 260 -5.90 1.17 -3.40
CA VAL A 260 -5.23 0.30 -4.37
C VAL A 260 -4.41 1.18 -5.30
N ILE A 261 -3.10 0.95 -5.35
CA ILE A 261 -2.14 1.66 -6.20
C ILE A 261 -1.45 0.63 -7.08
N GLN A 262 -1.60 0.73 -8.40
CA GLN A 262 -1.08 -0.30 -9.29
C GLN A 262 -0.67 0.21 -10.67
N TYR A 263 0.18 -0.56 -11.36
CA TYR A 263 0.63 -0.26 -12.72
C TYR A 263 1.21 1.16 -12.84
N CYS A 264 2.21 1.45 -12.01
CA CYS A 264 3.01 2.66 -12.08
C CYS A 264 4.16 2.48 -13.08
N GLY A 265 4.74 3.58 -13.56
CA GLY A 265 5.87 3.57 -14.50
C GLY A 265 5.53 2.93 -15.84
N MET A 266 4.31 3.13 -16.36
CA MET A 266 3.91 2.59 -17.66
C MET A 266 4.75 3.16 -18.81
N PHE A 267 5.25 4.39 -18.67
CA PHE A 267 6.02 5.10 -19.67
C PHE A 267 7.50 4.77 -19.54
N GLY A 268 8.05 4.13 -20.57
CA GLY A 268 9.49 3.84 -20.66
C GLY A 268 10.28 5.11 -21.01
N LYS A 269 11.08 5.62 -20.07
CA LYS A 269 11.94 6.79 -20.37
C LYS A 269 13.18 6.32 -21.11
N LYS A 270 13.28 6.72 -22.38
CA LYS A 270 14.50 6.50 -23.16
C LYS A 270 15.68 7.19 -22.47
N SER A 271 16.74 6.42 -22.25
CA SER A 271 18.02 6.91 -21.75
C SER A 271 19.13 6.31 -22.59
N ASP A 272 20.20 7.08 -22.79
CA ASP A 272 21.45 6.57 -23.36
C ASP A 272 22.28 5.83 -22.28
N ASP A 273 21.86 5.93 -21.01
CA ASP A 273 22.41 5.18 -19.90
C ASP A 273 21.89 3.75 -19.94
N THR A 274 22.76 2.81 -20.29
CA THR A 274 22.43 1.38 -20.37
C THR A 274 22.22 0.76 -19.00
N ASP A 275 22.66 1.43 -17.94
CA ASP A 275 22.56 0.96 -16.56
C ASP A 275 21.26 1.46 -15.90
N ARG A 276 20.40 2.17 -16.66
CA ARG A 276 19.10 2.64 -16.22
C ARG A 276 18.00 1.72 -16.73
N PHE A 277 17.19 1.20 -15.81
CA PHE A 277 15.99 0.45 -16.17
C PHE A 277 14.99 1.31 -16.95
N GLU A 278 14.42 0.77 -18.03
CA GLU A 278 13.51 1.50 -18.94
C GLU A 278 12.32 2.14 -18.22
N PHE A 279 11.77 1.44 -17.21
CA PHE A 279 10.58 1.85 -16.45
C PHE A 279 10.91 2.35 -15.04
N HIS A 280 12.15 2.82 -14.81
CA HIS A 280 12.68 3.21 -13.49
C HIS A 280 11.85 4.24 -12.72
N ASN A 281 11.11 5.13 -13.40
CA ASN A 281 10.25 6.10 -12.69
C ASN A 281 8.87 5.45 -12.44
N GLY A 282 8.86 4.31 -11.75
CA GLY A 282 7.69 3.46 -11.58
C GLY A 282 7.22 3.32 -10.15
N GLU A 283 7.49 4.30 -9.30
CA GLU A 283 7.23 4.21 -7.88
C GLU A 283 5.74 4.32 -7.54
N GLY A 284 5.28 3.55 -6.56
CA GLY A 284 3.93 3.66 -6.00
C GLY A 284 3.75 4.97 -5.24
N VAL A 285 4.60 5.19 -4.23
CA VAL A 285 4.68 6.41 -3.44
C VAL A 285 6.13 6.87 -3.36
N TYR A 286 6.40 8.10 -3.82
CA TYR A 286 7.72 8.73 -3.83
C TYR A 286 7.71 9.98 -2.93
N ILE A 287 8.56 10.00 -1.90
CA ILE A 287 8.63 11.08 -0.91
C ILE A 287 10.00 11.77 -0.92
N GLY A 288 9.99 13.10 -0.89
CA GLY A 288 11.20 13.94 -0.87
C GLY A 288 11.75 14.19 -2.27
N THR A 289 12.94 14.76 -2.40
CA THR A 289 13.57 15.02 -3.70
C THR A 289 15.04 14.64 -3.63
N SER A 290 15.54 13.90 -4.63
CA SER A 290 16.95 13.50 -4.65
C SER A 290 17.86 14.72 -4.86
N PRO A 291 18.96 14.87 -4.11
CA PRO A 291 19.95 15.92 -4.32
C PRO A 291 20.56 15.96 -5.71
N LYS A 292 20.56 14.83 -6.44
CA LYS A 292 21.02 14.76 -7.84
C LYS A 292 20.05 15.42 -8.83
N SER A 293 18.83 15.72 -8.42
CA SER A 293 17.82 16.38 -9.25
C SER A 293 17.94 17.90 -9.16
N ASP A 294 19.09 18.46 -9.50
CA ASP A 294 19.47 19.88 -9.30
C ASP A 294 18.56 20.93 -9.97
N SER A 295 17.71 20.49 -10.90
CA SER A 295 16.68 21.31 -11.54
C SER A 295 15.33 21.31 -10.81
N GLN A 296 15.15 20.45 -9.79
CA GLN A 296 13.92 20.35 -9.02
C GLN A 296 13.97 21.26 -7.78
N PRO A 297 12.83 21.84 -7.36
CA PRO A 297 12.77 22.60 -6.11
C PRO A 297 13.18 21.73 -4.92
N MET A 298 13.89 22.36 -3.98
CA MET A 298 14.32 21.74 -2.73
C MET A 298 15.18 20.46 -2.87
N HIS A 299 15.80 20.22 -4.03
CA HIS A 299 16.60 18.99 -4.22
C HIS A 299 17.66 18.78 -3.11
N GLU A 300 18.27 19.85 -2.60
CA GLU A 300 19.29 19.77 -1.55
C GLU A 300 18.73 19.55 -0.13
N ASN A 301 17.45 19.84 0.12
CA ASN A 301 16.93 19.98 1.48
C ASN A 301 15.42 19.71 1.63
N ASP A 302 14.82 18.91 0.75
CA ASP A 302 13.44 18.47 0.86
C ASP A 302 13.24 17.55 2.08
N ALA A 303 12.76 18.13 3.17
CA ALA A 303 12.56 17.49 4.47
C ALA A 303 11.13 16.94 4.63
N SER A 304 10.54 16.44 3.54
CA SER A 304 9.21 15.81 3.56
C SER A 304 9.17 14.71 4.63
N SER A 305 8.28 14.84 5.61
CA SER A 305 8.37 14.06 6.85
C SER A 305 7.03 13.79 7.54
N GLY A 306 6.99 12.80 8.44
CA GLY A 306 5.76 12.48 9.17
C GLY A 306 4.60 11.95 8.30
N ASN A 307 4.85 11.65 7.03
CA ASN A 307 3.84 11.12 6.13
C ASN A 307 3.59 9.64 6.45
N GLN A 308 2.32 9.22 6.38
CA GLN A 308 1.88 7.87 6.70
C GLN A 308 1.29 7.21 5.46
N VAL A 309 1.83 6.06 5.09
CA VAL A 309 1.33 5.20 4.00
C VAL A 309 0.90 3.89 4.64
N THR A 310 -0.41 3.65 4.74
CA THR A 310 -0.93 2.52 5.53
C THR A 310 -2.13 1.78 4.95
N GLY A 311 -2.19 0.45 5.16
CA GLY A 311 -3.37 -0.34 4.78
C GLY A 311 -3.61 -0.45 3.27
N ASN A 312 -2.63 -0.07 2.44
CA ASN A 312 -2.77 -0.05 0.99
C ASN A 312 -2.43 -1.41 0.36
N ILE A 313 -2.98 -1.64 -0.83
CA ILE A 313 -2.46 -2.63 -1.79
C ILE A 313 -1.67 -1.84 -2.83
N ILE A 314 -0.36 -2.00 -2.85
CA ILE A 314 0.55 -1.33 -3.78
C ILE A 314 1.23 -2.39 -4.64
N ARG A 315 0.81 -2.50 -5.90
CA ARG A 315 1.35 -3.44 -6.88
C ARG A 315 1.89 -2.67 -8.09
N THR A 316 3.10 -2.15 -7.97
CA THR A 316 3.60 -1.13 -8.90
C THR A 316 3.72 -1.66 -10.32
N PHE A 317 4.19 -2.90 -10.49
CA PHE A 317 4.64 -3.38 -11.80
C PHE A 317 5.68 -2.46 -12.45
N GLY A 318 6.39 -1.70 -11.61
CA GLY A 318 7.39 -0.70 -11.95
C GLY A 318 8.56 -0.86 -10.99
N SER A 319 8.94 0.22 -10.32
CA SER A 319 9.98 0.24 -9.30
C SER A 319 9.37 0.11 -7.89
N GLU A 320 9.84 0.86 -6.90
CA GLU A 320 9.45 0.69 -5.49
C GLU A 320 7.98 0.99 -5.21
N CYS A 321 7.35 0.22 -4.32
CA CYS A 321 6.10 0.65 -3.69
C CYS A 321 6.28 1.93 -2.88
N PHE A 322 7.43 2.07 -2.22
CA PHE A 322 7.75 3.16 -1.30
C PHE A 322 9.22 3.56 -1.47
N ASN A 323 9.44 4.78 -1.97
CA ASN A 323 10.77 5.34 -2.17
C ASN A 323 10.89 6.66 -1.39
N VAL A 324 11.83 6.73 -0.44
CA VAL A 324 12.06 7.90 0.41
C VAL A 324 13.44 8.47 0.13
N LYS A 325 13.50 9.70 -0.37
CA LYS A 325 14.75 10.37 -0.74
C LYS A 325 15.50 10.95 0.45
N GLU A 326 16.74 11.32 0.19
CA GLU A 326 17.86 11.48 1.13
C GLU A 326 17.59 12.41 2.33
N ASN A 327 16.83 13.48 2.13
CA ASN A 327 16.48 14.41 3.21
C ASN A 327 15.08 14.17 3.80
N ALA A 328 14.27 13.30 3.22
CA ALA A 328 12.96 12.95 3.77
C ALA A 328 13.13 12.00 4.96
N HIS A 329 12.35 12.21 6.01
CA HIS A 329 12.56 11.51 7.28
C HIS A 329 11.28 11.32 8.10
N ASP A 330 11.33 10.42 9.09
CA ASP A 330 10.20 10.16 9.99
C ASP A 330 8.89 9.78 9.27
N ASN A 331 8.98 9.23 8.04
CA ASN A 331 7.83 8.72 7.31
C ASN A 331 7.55 7.27 7.70
N VAL A 332 6.28 6.86 7.63
CA VAL A 332 5.82 5.53 8.05
C VAL A 332 5.18 4.80 6.88
N PHE A 333 5.68 3.60 6.60
CA PHE A 333 5.09 2.63 5.69
C PHE A 333 4.64 1.40 6.48
N GLU A 334 3.34 1.29 6.75
CA GLU A 334 2.84 0.25 7.66
C GLU A 334 1.57 -0.48 7.24
N ASN A 335 1.48 -1.77 7.55
CA ASN A 335 0.29 -2.60 7.28
C ASN A 335 -0.11 -2.64 5.80
N ASN A 336 0.82 -2.42 4.87
CA ASN A 336 0.57 -2.46 3.44
C ASN A 336 0.86 -3.86 2.86
N GLN A 337 0.24 -4.15 1.73
CA GLN A 337 0.68 -5.19 0.81
C GLN A 337 1.47 -4.53 -0.31
N CYS A 338 2.78 -4.79 -0.38
CA CYS A 338 3.67 -4.24 -1.39
C CYS A 338 4.19 -5.36 -2.29
N SER A 339 4.01 -5.23 -3.60
CA SER A 339 4.58 -6.20 -4.54
C SER A 339 4.78 -5.69 -5.96
N GLY A 340 5.35 -6.54 -6.82
CA GLY A 340 5.40 -6.32 -8.25
C GLY A 340 6.50 -5.38 -8.70
N ASN A 341 7.63 -5.34 -7.99
CA ASN A 341 8.82 -4.65 -8.50
C ASN A 341 9.41 -5.45 -9.66
N VAL A 342 9.49 -4.85 -10.84
CA VAL A 342 10.05 -5.45 -12.07
C VAL A 342 11.48 -4.98 -12.35
N GLU A 343 11.98 -4.02 -11.59
CA GLU A 343 13.37 -3.58 -11.69
C GLU A 343 14.27 -4.61 -11.01
N SER A 344 15.13 -5.25 -11.80
CA SER A 344 15.97 -6.35 -11.33
C SER A 344 17.19 -5.87 -10.55
N THR A 345 17.92 -6.80 -9.94
CA THR A 345 19.23 -6.49 -9.31
C THR A 345 20.27 -5.94 -10.27
N GLU A 346 20.15 -6.18 -11.58
CA GLU A 346 21.03 -5.56 -12.58
C GLU A 346 20.91 -4.03 -12.56
N PHE A 347 19.75 -3.52 -12.19
CA PHE A 347 19.42 -2.09 -12.14
C PHE A 347 19.24 -1.58 -10.70
N ASP A 348 19.74 -2.32 -9.70
CA ASP A 348 19.63 -1.96 -8.27
C ASP A 348 18.16 -1.82 -7.79
N GLY A 349 17.22 -2.59 -8.36
CA GLY A 349 15.80 -2.48 -8.04
C GLY A 349 15.39 -3.01 -6.68
N SER A 350 14.30 -2.48 -6.12
CA SER A 350 13.76 -2.91 -4.83
C SER A 350 12.25 -2.72 -4.70
N ASN A 351 11.59 -3.42 -3.78
CA ASN A 351 10.20 -3.09 -3.42
C ASN A 351 10.12 -1.80 -2.57
N ILE A 352 11.09 -1.59 -1.67
CA ILE A 352 11.16 -0.44 -0.78
C ILE A 352 12.59 0.10 -0.79
N GLU A 353 12.75 1.39 -1.03
CA GLU A 353 14.04 2.09 -0.95
C GLU A 353 13.97 3.23 0.08
N LEU A 354 14.85 3.16 1.08
CA LEU A 354 15.03 4.22 2.07
C LEU A 354 16.41 4.84 1.88
N ARG A 355 16.43 6.01 1.23
CA ARG A 355 17.62 6.87 1.18
C ARG A 355 17.64 7.89 2.30
N GLY A 356 16.45 8.24 2.79
CA GLY A 356 16.24 9.11 3.95
C GLY A 356 16.52 8.43 5.30
N HIS A 357 16.15 9.10 6.39
CA HIS A 357 16.49 8.67 7.76
C HIS A 357 15.29 8.62 8.70
N ASN A 358 15.41 7.87 9.81
CA ASN A 358 14.34 7.68 10.80
C ASN A 358 12.98 7.23 10.24
N ASN A 359 12.94 6.65 9.04
CA ASN A 359 11.70 6.15 8.46
C ASN A 359 11.37 4.79 9.08
N ILE A 360 10.09 4.44 9.10
CA ILE A 360 9.58 3.20 9.69
C ILE A 360 8.92 2.36 8.61
N VAL A 361 9.39 1.13 8.43
CA VAL A 361 8.75 0.10 7.59
C VAL A 361 8.30 -1.03 8.50
N ARG A 362 6.99 -1.14 8.76
CA ARG A 362 6.50 -2.14 9.72
C ARG A 362 5.24 -2.90 9.35
N ASN A 363 5.15 -4.15 9.78
CA ASN A 363 3.95 -4.98 9.66
C ASN A 363 3.41 -5.10 8.22
N ASN A 364 4.27 -4.95 7.21
CA ASN A 364 3.88 -5.08 5.81
C ASN A 364 3.99 -6.53 5.34
N THR A 365 3.23 -6.87 4.30
CA THR A 365 3.51 -8.03 3.45
C THR A 365 4.23 -7.53 2.20
N ILE A 366 5.45 -8.00 1.96
CA ILE A 366 6.34 -7.57 0.88
C ILE A 366 6.68 -8.79 0.04
N ALA A 367 6.38 -8.76 -1.26
CA ALA A 367 6.57 -9.90 -2.13
C ALA A 367 6.82 -9.51 -3.60
N ASP A 368 7.10 -10.51 -4.45
CA ASP A 368 7.21 -10.38 -5.90
C ASP A 368 8.18 -9.24 -6.32
N SER A 369 9.48 -9.39 -6.06
CA SER A 369 10.53 -8.45 -6.51
C SER A 369 11.55 -9.14 -7.38
N GLU A 370 11.82 -8.59 -8.56
CA GLU A 370 12.95 -8.98 -9.41
C GLU A 370 14.31 -8.47 -8.87
N GLY A 371 14.28 -7.58 -7.87
CA GLY A 371 15.44 -7.05 -7.18
C GLY A 371 15.52 -7.55 -5.74
N VAL A 372 15.72 -6.64 -4.79
CA VAL A 372 15.66 -6.92 -3.34
C VAL A 372 14.31 -6.53 -2.74
N ALA A 373 14.04 -6.92 -1.50
CA ALA A 373 12.80 -6.49 -0.81
C ALA A 373 12.94 -5.08 -0.24
N ILE A 374 13.92 -4.88 0.65
CA ILE A 374 14.15 -3.61 1.33
C ILE A 374 15.59 -3.17 1.12
N LYS A 375 15.76 -2.01 0.50
CA LYS A 375 17.05 -1.37 0.27
C LYS A 375 17.19 -0.13 1.15
N ILE A 376 18.30 -0.03 1.89
CA ILE A 376 18.69 1.15 2.65
C ILE A 376 20.03 1.59 2.10
N LYS A 377 20.04 2.71 1.37
CA LYS A 377 21.22 3.20 0.66
C LYS A 377 21.03 4.67 0.34
N SER A 378 22.05 5.48 0.63
CA SER A 378 22.06 6.89 0.26
C SER A 378 23.09 7.14 -0.86
N ASP A 379 22.94 8.24 -1.58
CA ASP A 379 23.84 8.58 -2.69
C ASP A 379 25.25 9.00 -2.23
N SER A 380 25.43 9.35 -0.95
CA SER A 380 26.72 9.70 -0.36
C SER A 380 26.67 9.64 1.17
N ALA A 381 27.85 9.53 1.80
CA ALA A 381 27.99 9.52 3.27
C ALA A 381 27.44 10.78 3.97
N GLU A 382 27.22 11.88 3.26
CA GLU A 382 26.58 13.10 3.81
C GLU A 382 25.10 12.88 4.12
N TYR A 383 24.42 12.05 3.31
CA TYR A 383 23.00 11.78 3.42
C TYR A 383 22.70 10.52 4.25
N ASP A 384 23.71 9.68 4.49
CA ASP A 384 23.61 8.50 5.32
C ASP A 384 23.48 8.86 6.81
N LYS A 385 22.24 9.19 7.24
CA LYS A 385 21.95 9.66 8.61
C LYS A 385 21.33 8.58 9.51
N GLY A 386 20.95 7.43 8.95
CA GLY A 386 20.58 6.23 9.69
C GLY A 386 19.21 6.29 10.37
N GLY A 387 19.07 5.54 11.47
CA GLY A 387 17.87 5.54 12.30
C GLY A 387 16.63 4.88 11.68
N ASN A 388 16.70 4.34 10.46
CA ASN A 388 15.54 3.67 9.84
C ASN A 388 15.19 2.39 10.61
N VAL A 389 13.89 2.17 10.81
CA VAL A 389 13.32 1.01 11.53
C VAL A 389 12.65 0.08 10.54
N VAL A 390 12.91 -1.22 10.66
CA VAL A 390 12.30 -2.27 9.83
C VAL A 390 11.84 -3.43 10.69
N GLU A 391 10.54 -3.51 10.97
CA GLU A 391 10.02 -4.47 11.96
C GLU A 391 8.74 -5.20 11.58
N GLY A 392 8.62 -6.47 11.98
CA GLY A 392 7.36 -7.22 11.87
C GLY A 392 6.89 -7.51 10.44
N ASN A 393 7.74 -7.32 9.42
CA ASN A 393 7.35 -7.51 8.02
C ASN A 393 7.38 -8.98 7.62
N ARG A 394 6.50 -9.38 6.70
CA ARG A 394 6.53 -10.69 6.02
C ARG A 394 7.08 -10.52 4.62
N ILE A 395 8.16 -11.22 4.31
CA ILE A 395 8.91 -11.06 3.06
C ILE A 395 8.97 -12.41 2.33
N SER A 396 8.51 -12.48 1.09
CA SER A 396 8.58 -13.69 0.26
C SER A 396 8.87 -13.36 -1.21
N ASP A 397 9.17 -14.37 -2.03
CA ASP A 397 9.18 -14.26 -3.50
C ASP A 397 10.04 -13.10 -4.05
N VAL A 398 11.24 -12.97 -3.49
CA VAL A 398 12.27 -11.99 -3.87
C VAL A 398 13.36 -12.72 -4.67
N ALA A 399 13.76 -12.17 -5.82
CA ALA A 399 14.73 -12.79 -6.71
C ALA A 399 16.15 -12.84 -6.12
N ALA A 400 16.50 -11.87 -5.28
CA ALA A 400 17.81 -11.78 -4.62
C ALA A 400 17.70 -11.87 -3.10
N GLU A 401 18.33 -10.94 -2.37
CA GLU A 401 18.30 -10.88 -0.91
C GLU A 401 17.10 -10.08 -0.38
N ALA A 402 16.64 -10.45 0.82
CA ALA A 402 15.55 -9.72 1.47
C ALA A 402 15.94 -8.30 1.87
N PHE A 403 17.21 -8.07 2.22
CA PHE A 403 17.72 -6.79 2.69
C PHE A 403 19.04 -6.46 2.02
N GLN A 404 19.14 -5.25 1.47
CA GLN A 404 20.38 -4.64 1.01
C GLN A 404 20.60 -3.38 1.84
N ILE A 405 21.51 -3.43 2.80
CA ILE A 405 21.77 -2.32 3.73
C ILE A 405 23.19 -1.79 3.48
N GLU A 406 23.28 -0.78 2.63
CA GLU A 406 24.51 -0.06 2.31
C GLU A 406 24.55 1.25 3.11
N SER A 407 24.87 1.13 4.40
CA SER A 407 24.95 2.26 5.33
C SER A 407 26.09 2.06 6.32
N ASP A 408 26.88 3.10 6.55
CA ASP A 408 27.98 3.15 7.51
C ASP A 408 27.50 3.64 8.90
N VAL A 409 26.27 4.15 9.00
CA VAL A 409 25.69 4.67 10.24
C VAL A 409 24.67 3.73 10.85
N GLN A 410 24.48 3.88 12.17
CA GLN A 410 23.58 3.02 12.91
C GLN A 410 22.13 3.20 12.48
N GLN A 411 21.50 2.09 12.08
CA GLN A 411 20.08 2.02 11.83
C GLN A 411 19.29 1.83 13.12
N GLY A 412 17.98 2.09 13.04
CA GLY A 412 17.05 1.82 14.11
C GLY A 412 16.80 0.33 14.31
N GLN A 413 15.71 0.01 15.01
CA GLN A 413 15.32 -1.37 15.29
C GLN A 413 15.06 -2.16 14.00
N MET A 414 15.66 -3.34 13.90
CA MET A 414 15.48 -4.29 12.79
C MET A 414 15.22 -5.70 13.34
N CYS A 415 13.96 -6.03 13.59
CA CYS A 415 13.54 -7.28 14.26
C CYS A 415 12.14 -7.74 13.84
N GLY A 416 11.80 -8.98 14.15
CA GLY A 416 10.46 -9.55 13.98
C GLY A 416 10.07 -9.78 12.52
N ASN A 417 10.99 -9.65 11.57
CA ASN A 417 10.71 -9.86 10.16
C ASN A 417 10.73 -11.36 9.82
N GLU A 418 9.65 -11.85 9.21
CA GLU A 418 9.50 -13.22 8.73
C GLU A 418 9.95 -13.28 7.27
N VAL A 419 11.09 -13.92 6.99
CA VAL A 419 11.67 -13.99 5.63
C VAL A 419 11.55 -15.40 5.06
N GLN A 420 10.92 -15.51 3.89
CA GLN A 420 10.83 -16.72 3.06
C GLN A 420 11.57 -16.55 1.72
N ALA A 421 12.47 -15.56 1.61
CA ALA A 421 13.29 -15.33 0.43
C ALA A 421 14.34 -16.45 0.22
N ALA A 422 14.85 -16.57 -1.02
CA ALA A 422 15.81 -17.61 -1.40
C ALA A 422 17.15 -17.49 -0.65
N THR A 423 17.55 -16.27 -0.29
CA THR A 423 18.81 -15.96 0.39
C THR A 423 18.67 -14.76 1.32
N LEU A 424 19.37 -14.81 2.46
CA LEU A 424 19.66 -13.65 3.31
C LEU A 424 21.04 -13.11 2.89
N GLY A 425 21.15 -11.81 2.68
CA GLY A 425 22.41 -11.13 2.30
C GLY A 425 23.45 -11.16 3.41
N GLU A 426 24.74 -11.05 3.07
CA GLU A 426 25.83 -10.98 4.06
C GLU A 426 25.69 -9.76 4.98
N ASP A 427 25.10 -8.67 4.47
CA ASP A 427 24.84 -7.42 5.21
C ASP A 427 23.49 -7.41 5.95
N THR A 428 22.76 -8.53 5.97
CA THR A 428 21.50 -8.63 6.72
C THR A 428 21.77 -8.61 8.23
N PRO A 429 21.16 -7.69 9.01
CA PRO A 429 21.38 -7.63 10.44
C PRO A 429 20.94 -8.93 11.14
N GLN A 430 21.76 -9.42 12.07
CA GLN A 430 21.53 -10.69 12.76
C GLN A 430 20.21 -10.72 13.57
N SER A 431 19.68 -9.55 13.94
CA SER A 431 18.42 -9.40 14.69
C SER A 431 17.17 -9.46 13.82
N VAL A 432 17.27 -9.39 12.49
CA VAL A 432 16.13 -9.21 11.57
C VAL A 432 15.01 -10.23 11.81
N GLY A 433 15.35 -11.50 12.02
CA GLY A 433 14.39 -12.58 12.27
C GLY A 433 14.14 -12.89 13.75
N GLN A 434 14.76 -12.16 14.69
CA GLN A 434 14.55 -12.33 16.13
C GLN A 434 13.32 -11.54 16.58
N PRO A 435 12.59 -11.96 17.64
CA PRO A 435 11.52 -11.15 18.20
C PRO A 435 12.00 -9.74 18.56
N CYS A 436 11.12 -8.76 18.33
CA CYS A 436 11.15 -7.49 19.04
C CYS A 436 10.64 -7.73 20.49
#